data_AF-A0A7U6KPJ1-F1
#
_entry.id   AF-A0A7U6KPJ1-F1
#
_cell.length_a   1.000
_cell.length_b   1.000
_cell.length_c   1.000
_cell.angle_alpha   90.00
_cell.angle_beta   90.00
_cell.angle_gamma   90.00
#
_symmetry.space_group_name_H-M   'P 1'
#
loop_
_entity.id
_entity.type
_entity.pdbx_description
1 polymer ?
#
loop_
_entity_poly.entity_id
_entity_poly.type
_entity_poly.pdbx_seq_one_letter_code
_entity_poly.pdbx_strand_id
1 'polypeptide(L)'
;MFYAHDDYRSDDMGEERVIAIGQSLASRREMIVEAMSVQVLPMLIGLLSLMILTIGLIRHGLMPLSQISSEVEQRKPQDDRPITADVPQEIQPLVTALNVLFVKVADTLAREQRFTADASHELRSPLAALKLQADLLQQQLLQLSGIENDSQLFYHTQKNQRWY
;
A
#
# COMPACT_ATOMS: atom_id res chain seq x y z
N MET A 1 -52.20 36.98 28.88
CA MET A 1 -53.54 36.87 28.27
C MET A 1 -54.33 35.92 29.17
N PHE A 2 -55.27 36.48 29.94
CA PHE A 2 -55.99 35.81 31.02
C PHE A 2 -57.23 35.13 30.41
N TYR A 3 -57.37 33.80 30.54
CA TYR A 3 -58.57 33.09 30.12
C TYR A 3 -59.46 32.91 31.35
N ALA A 4 -60.49 33.75 31.48
CA ALA A 4 -61.61 33.50 32.37
C ALA A 4 -62.65 32.70 31.58
N HIS A 5 -62.95 31.49 32.04
CA HIS A 5 -64.10 30.73 31.56
C HIS A 5 -65.19 30.91 32.61
N ASP A 6 -66.05 31.90 32.38
CA ASP A 6 -67.23 32.16 33.21
C ASP A 6 -68.37 31.28 32.70
N ASP A 7 -68.62 30.18 33.42
CA ASP A 7 -69.89 29.48 33.35
C ASP A 7 -70.14 28.81 34.72
N TYR A 8 -70.59 29.59 35.71
CA TYR A 8 -71.36 29.07 36.84
C TYR A 8 -72.29 30.17 37.37
N ARG A 9 -73.54 30.14 36.89
CA ARG A 9 -74.63 30.93 37.46
C ARG A 9 -75.33 30.09 38.52
N SER A 10 -74.94 30.26 39.79
CA SER A 10 -75.76 29.83 40.93
C SER A 10 -76.03 31.04 41.81
N ASP A 11 -77.30 31.42 41.80
CA ASP A 11 -77.98 32.40 42.63
C ASP A 11 -77.87 32.04 44.11
N ASP A 12 -77.03 32.74 44.88
CA ASP A 12 -77.23 32.97 46.32
C ASP A 12 -76.37 34.15 46.81
N MET A 13 -76.93 34.96 47.72
CA MET A 13 -76.32 36.18 48.22
C MET A 13 -75.15 35.88 49.18
N GLY A 14 -73.92 36.00 48.69
CA GLY A 14 -72.71 36.01 49.50
C GLY A 14 -71.52 36.40 48.64
N GLU A 15 -70.73 37.40 49.07
CA GLU A 15 -69.68 38.06 48.29
C GLU A 15 -68.83 37.12 47.43
N GLU A 16 -68.82 37.39 46.13
CA GLU A 16 -68.04 36.67 45.12
C GLU A 16 -66.54 36.85 45.39
N ARG A 17 -65.92 35.83 46.00
CA ARG A 17 -64.50 35.84 46.32
C ARG A 17 -63.71 35.16 45.21
N VAL A 18 -63.22 35.96 44.26
CA VAL A 18 -62.35 35.49 43.18
C VAL A 18 -60.94 35.23 43.73
N ILE A 19 -60.50 33.97 43.75
CA ILE A 19 -59.14 33.58 44.13
C ILE A 19 -58.28 33.51 42.85
N ALA A 20 -57.50 34.55 42.59
CA ALA A 20 -56.52 34.57 41.50
C ALA A 20 -55.23 33.87 41.93
N ILE A 21 -54.97 32.67 41.40
CA ILE A 21 -53.71 31.94 41.64
C ILE A 21 -52.68 32.39 40.60
N GLY A 22 -51.77 33.29 41.00
CA GLY A 22 -50.61 33.65 40.18
C GLY A 22 -49.51 32.59 40.33
N GLN A 23 -49.28 31.77 39.30
CA GLN A 23 -48.08 30.92 39.30
C GLN A 23 -46.83 31.79 39.10
N SER A 24 -45.80 31.56 39.93
CA SER A 24 -44.56 32.32 39.81
C SER A 24 -43.89 32.03 38.46
N LEU A 25 -43.41 33.07 37.77
CA LEU A 25 -42.60 32.91 36.54
C LEU A 25 -41.33 32.08 36.79
N ALA A 26 -40.84 32.06 38.04
CA ALA A 26 -39.71 31.24 38.48
C ALA A 26 -40.04 29.75 38.43
N SER A 27 -41.19 29.32 38.96
CA SER A 27 -41.62 27.91 38.92
C SER A 27 -41.85 27.41 37.49
N ARG A 28 -42.40 28.25 36.59
CA ARG A 28 -42.49 27.90 35.17
C ARG A 28 -41.12 27.71 34.52
N ARG A 29 -40.14 28.55 34.88
CA ARG A 29 -38.78 28.47 34.32
C ARG A 29 -38.07 27.19 34.79
N GLU A 30 -38.19 26.85 36.08
CA GLU A 30 -37.63 25.61 36.61
C GLU A 30 -38.23 24.38 35.93
N MET A 31 -39.55 24.32 35.78
CA MET A 31 -40.21 23.21 35.06
C MET A 31 -39.76 23.09 33.60
N ILE A 32 -39.55 24.22 32.90
CA ILE A 32 -39.05 24.20 31.52
C ILE A 32 -37.59 23.74 31.46
N VAL A 33 -36.73 24.21 32.35
CA VAL A 33 -35.32 23.82 32.39
C VAL A 33 -35.17 22.34 32.76
N GLU A 34 -35.96 21.85 33.70
CA GLU A 34 -35.99 20.45 34.10
C GLU A 34 -36.53 19.55 32.98
N ALA A 35 -37.62 19.95 32.32
CA ALA A 35 -38.15 19.21 31.18
C ALA A 35 -37.14 19.18 30.00
N MET A 36 -36.46 20.30 29.72
CA MET A 36 -35.45 20.36 28.67
C MET A 36 -34.20 19.56 29.02
N SER A 37 -33.76 19.54 30.28
CA SER A 37 -32.57 18.76 30.66
C SER A 37 -32.84 17.26 30.53
N VAL A 38 -34.02 16.77 30.94
CA VAL A 38 -34.42 15.37 30.77
C VAL A 38 -34.39 14.92 29.30
N GLN A 39 -34.63 15.82 28.35
CA GLN A 39 -34.65 15.49 26.93
C GLN A 39 -33.31 15.76 26.21
N VAL A 40 -32.64 16.87 26.53
CA VAL A 40 -31.42 17.32 25.83
C VAL A 40 -30.18 16.59 26.34
N LEU A 41 -30.08 16.31 27.65
CA LEU A 41 -28.89 15.67 28.22
C LEU A 41 -28.65 14.27 27.62
N PRO A 42 -29.65 13.37 27.54
CA PRO A 42 -29.45 12.04 26.94
C PRO A 42 -29.09 12.12 25.47
N MET A 43 -29.67 13.07 24.73
CA MET A 43 -29.35 13.29 23.32
C MET A 43 -27.89 13.75 23.13
N LEU A 44 -27.40 14.68 23.95
CA LEU A 44 -26.01 15.12 23.92
C LEU A 44 -25.05 13.99 24.30
N ILE A 45 -25.36 13.22 25.34
CA ILE A 45 -24.56 12.05 25.75
C ILE A 45 -24.51 11.03 24.62
N GLY A 46 -25.65 10.74 23.99
CA GLY A 46 -25.73 9.82 22.85
C GLY A 46 -24.88 10.29 21.67
N LEU A 47 -24.96 11.58 21.33
CA LEU A 47 -24.16 12.16 20.25
C LEU A 47 -22.65 12.08 20.54
N LEU A 48 -22.22 12.45 21.75
CA LEU A 48 -20.82 12.38 22.15
C LEU A 48 -20.32 10.93 22.16
N SER A 49 -21.14 10.01 22.65
CA SER A 49 -20.82 8.58 22.67
C SER A 49 -20.66 8.02 21.26
N LEU A 50 -21.57 8.36 20.34
CA LEU A 50 -21.46 7.97 18.93
C LEU A 50 -20.20 8.54 18.27
N MET A 51 -19.87 9.81 18.55
CA MET A 51 -18.66 10.46 18.04
C MET A 51 -17.39 9.74 18.53
N ILE A 52 -17.32 9.41 19.83
CA ILE A 52 -16.16 8.69 20.39
C ILE A 52 -16.05 7.29 19.80
N LEU A 53 -17.17 6.56 19.69
CA LEU A 53 -17.21 5.22 19.13
C LEU A 53 -16.76 5.20 17.66
N THR A 54 -17.27 6.12 16.84
CA THR A 54 -16.91 6.22 15.42
C THR A 54 -15.44 6.57 15.23
N ILE A 55 -14.90 7.53 15.99
CA ILE A 55 -13.47 7.87 15.97
C ILE A 55 -12.62 6.67 16.42
N GLY A 56 -13.03 5.96 17.47
CA GLY A 56 -12.35 4.76 17.95
C GLY A 56 -12.31 3.65 16.89
N LEU A 57 -13.45 3.39 16.25
CA LEU A 57 -13.59 2.38 15.20
C LEU A 57 -12.73 2.70 13.98
N ILE A 58 -12.74 3.96 13.53
CA ILE A 58 -11.90 4.42 12.41
C ILE A 58 -10.42 4.28 12.76
N ARG A 59 -10.01 4.70 13.96
CA ARG A 59 -8.60 4.58 14.40
C ARG A 59 -8.16 3.11 14.49
N HIS A 60 -8.98 2.24 15.04
CA HIS A 60 -8.72 0.80 15.07
C HIS A 60 -8.68 0.18 13.68
N GLY A 61 -9.51 0.65 12.74
CA GLY A 61 -9.50 0.15 11.36
C GLY A 61 -8.32 0.64 10.52
N LEU A 62 -7.76 1.82 10.83
CA LEU A 62 -6.64 2.43 10.10
C LEU A 62 -5.26 2.14 10.73
N MET A 63 -5.20 1.75 12.01
CA MET A 63 -3.96 1.37 12.69
C MET A 63 -3.23 0.17 12.04
N PRO A 64 -3.92 -0.88 11.58
CA PRO A 64 -3.26 -1.98 10.87
C PRO A 64 -2.64 -1.53 9.54
N LEU A 65 -3.21 -0.50 8.89
CA LEU A 65 -2.67 0.03 7.63
C LEU A 65 -1.28 0.64 7.81
N SER A 66 -1.04 1.36 8.93
CA SER A 66 0.27 1.92 9.21
C SER A 66 1.31 0.84 9.57
N GLN A 67 0.88 -0.22 10.25
CA GLN A 67 1.72 -1.38 10.55
C GLN A 67 2.11 -2.13 9.27
N ILE A 68 1.14 -2.39 8.38
CA ILE A 68 1.37 -2.99 7.06
C ILE A 68 2.32 -2.11 6.24
N SER A 69 2.11 -0.79 6.20
CA SER A 69 2.98 0.14 5.48
C SER A 69 4.43 0.08 5.98
N SER A 70 4.63 0.02 7.30
CA SER A 70 5.98 -0.06 7.88
C SER A 70 6.65 -1.42 7.62
N GLU A 71 5.89 -2.52 7.63
CA GLU A 71 6.40 -3.83 7.22
C GLU A 71 6.80 -3.86 5.75
N VAL A 72 6.01 -3.23 4.87
CA VAL A 72 6.30 -3.16 3.44
C VAL A 72 7.54 -2.31 3.15
N GLU A 73 7.72 -1.17 3.83
CA GLU A 73 8.92 -0.32 3.65
C GLU A 73 10.22 -1.01 4.06
N GLN A 74 10.17 -1.93 5.02
CA GLN A 74 11.36 -2.64 5.51
C GLN A 74 11.65 -3.94 4.74
N ARG A 75 10.76 -4.37 3.85
CA ARG A 75 10.89 -5.65 3.13
C ARG A 75 11.80 -5.53 1.91
N LYS A 76 12.75 -6.46 1.84
CA LYS A 76 13.64 -6.62 0.68
C LYS A 76 12.85 -7.25 -0.49
N PRO A 77 13.21 -6.97 -1.75
CA PRO A 77 12.53 -7.52 -2.94
C PRO A 77 12.47 -9.06 -3.04
N GLN A 78 13.24 -9.76 -2.20
CA GLN A 78 13.37 -11.22 -2.18
C GLN A 78 12.58 -11.87 -1.02
N ASP A 79 11.88 -11.08 -0.21
CA ASP A 79 11.16 -11.55 0.98
C ASP A 79 9.68 -11.80 0.66
N ASP A 80 9.29 -13.08 0.55
CA ASP A 80 7.99 -13.58 0.09
C ASP A 80 7.00 -13.91 1.24
N ARG A 81 7.38 -13.60 2.49
CA ARG A 81 6.56 -13.93 3.67
C ARG A 81 5.18 -13.25 3.61
N PRO A 82 4.07 -13.95 3.84
CA PRO A 82 2.75 -13.32 3.77
C PRO A 82 2.57 -12.27 4.89
N ILE A 83 1.98 -11.12 4.54
CA ILE A 83 1.51 -10.14 5.54
C ILE A 83 0.33 -10.76 6.27
N THR A 84 0.50 -11.00 7.57
CA THR A 84 -0.50 -11.63 8.44
C THR A 84 -0.94 -10.61 9.48
N ALA A 85 -1.67 -9.60 9.04
CA ALA A 85 -2.24 -8.59 9.93
C ALA A 85 -3.72 -8.90 10.17
N ASP A 86 -4.15 -8.84 11.43
CA ASP A 86 -5.56 -8.92 11.81
C ASP A 86 -6.23 -7.59 11.41
N VAL A 87 -6.76 -7.56 10.19
CA VAL A 87 -7.37 -6.37 9.58
C VAL A 87 -8.88 -6.51 9.49
N PRO A 88 -9.65 -5.40 9.55
CA PRO A 88 -11.08 -5.42 9.28
C PRO A 88 -11.42 -6.07 7.93
N GLN A 89 -12.62 -6.62 7.81
CA GLN A 89 -13.06 -7.32 6.60
C GLN A 89 -13.00 -6.44 5.34
N GLU A 90 -13.15 -5.13 5.49
CA GLU A 90 -13.06 -4.14 4.42
C GLU A 90 -11.62 -3.99 3.88
N ILE A 91 -10.61 -4.28 4.71
CA ILE A 91 -9.19 -4.12 4.38
C ILE A 91 -8.54 -5.44 3.93
N GLN A 92 -9.15 -6.59 4.28
CA GLN A 92 -8.71 -7.92 3.83
C GLN A 92 -8.44 -8.04 2.32
N PRO A 93 -9.28 -7.50 1.41
CA PRO A 93 -9.03 -7.57 -0.02
C PRO A 93 -7.73 -6.88 -0.44
N LEU A 94 -7.37 -5.77 0.21
CA LEU A 94 -6.14 -5.03 -0.06
C LEU A 94 -4.91 -5.83 0.37
N VAL A 95 -4.95 -6.42 1.58
CA VAL A 95 -3.87 -7.28 2.09
C VAL A 95 -3.65 -8.48 1.16
N THR A 96 -4.75 -9.08 0.70
CA THR A 96 -4.71 -10.20 -0.25
C THR A 96 -4.05 -9.79 -1.57
N ALA A 97 -4.42 -8.63 -2.13
CA ALA A 97 -3.83 -8.13 -3.37
C ALA A 97 -2.32 -7.84 -3.23
N LEU A 98 -1.90 -7.27 -2.10
CA LEU A 98 -0.48 -7.02 -1.81
C LEU A 98 0.32 -8.33 -1.71
N ASN A 99 -0.18 -9.32 -0.98
CA ASN A 99 0.46 -10.63 -0.88
C ASN A 99 0.62 -11.29 -2.26
N VAL A 100 -0.40 -11.23 -3.11
CA VAL A 100 -0.31 -11.74 -4.50
C VAL A 100 0.76 -11.00 -5.30
N LEU A 101 0.87 -9.68 -5.14
CA LEU A 101 1.88 -8.89 -5.83
C LEU A 101 3.30 -9.28 -5.39
N PHE A 102 3.54 -9.44 -4.08
CA PHE A 102 4.85 -9.85 -3.56
C PHE A 102 5.28 -11.21 -4.11
N VAL A 103 4.37 -12.18 -4.15
CA VAL A 103 4.66 -13.49 -4.76
C VAL A 103 5.05 -13.35 -6.23
N LYS A 104 4.31 -12.56 -7.01
CA LYS A 104 4.62 -12.34 -8.44
C LYS A 104 5.98 -11.65 -8.67
N VAL A 105 6.31 -10.66 -7.83
CA VAL A 105 7.58 -9.94 -7.91
C VAL A 105 8.75 -10.86 -7.55
N ALA A 106 8.64 -11.61 -6.46
CA ALA A 106 9.65 -12.57 -6.03
C ALA A 106 9.91 -13.64 -7.11
N ASP A 107 8.85 -14.19 -7.69
CA ASP A 107 8.93 -15.20 -8.75
C ASP A 107 9.57 -14.64 -10.05
N THR A 108 9.29 -13.39 -10.38
CA THR A 108 9.90 -12.71 -11.54
C THR A 108 11.38 -12.41 -11.32
N LEU A 109 11.76 -11.93 -10.14
CA LEU A 109 13.16 -11.75 -9.76
C LEU A 109 13.94 -13.07 -9.75
N ALA A 110 13.32 -14.15 -9.26
CA ALA A 110 13.93 -15.47 -9.26
C ALA A 110 14.16 -16.03 -10.68
N ARG A 111 13.31 -15.67 -11.64
CA ARG A 111 13.51 -15.99 -13.07
C ARG A 111 14.63 -15.17 -13.70
N GLU A 112 14.63 -13.85 -13.48
CA GLU A 112 15.66 -12.94 -14.00
C GLU A 112 17.07 -13.32 -13.49
N GLN A 113 17.19 -13.67 -12.21
CA GLN A 113 18.47 -14.12 -11.63
C GLN A 113 18.95 -15.43 -12.24
N ARG A 114 18.06 -16.40 -12.43
CA ARG A 114 18.39 -17.67 -13.11
C ARG A 114 18.78 -17.43 -14.57
N PHE A 115 18.04 -16.61 -15.29
CA PHE A 115 18.36 -16.25 -16.67
C PHE A 115 19.71 -15.55 -16.78
N THR A 116 20.04 -14.62 -15.88
CA THR A 116 21.34 -13.92 -15.88
C THR A 116 22.50 -14.86 -15.53
N ALA A 117 22.28 -15.77 -14.59
CA ALA A 117 23.24 -16.80 -14.23
C ALA A 117 23.48 -17.77 -15.39
N ASP A 118 22.40 -18.30 -15.97
CA ASP A 118 22.45 -19.24 -17.09
C ASP A 118 23.02 -18.59 -18.35
N ALA A 119 22.62 -17.36 -18.69
CA ALA A 119 23.15 -16.64 -19.85
C ALA A 119 24.66 -16.41 -19.74
N SER A 120 25.18 -16.13 -18.55
CA SER A 120 26.63 -15.95 -18.35
C SER A 120 27.41 -17.25 -18.55
N HIS A 121 26.81 -18.39 -18.22
CA HIS A 121 27.38 -19.72 -18.47
C HIS A 121 27.23 -20.15 -19.93
N GLU A 122 26.04 -19.94 -20.52
CA GLU A 122 25.74 -20.30 -21.90
C GLU A 122 26.43 -19.42 -22.93
N LEU A 123 26.80 -18.17 -22.61
CA LEU A 123 27.60 -17.32 -23.51
C LEU A 123 29.09 -17.63 -23.44
N ARG A 124 29.59 -18.19 -22.33
CA ARG A 124 31.01 -18.54 -22.15
C ARG A 124 31.46 -19.65 -23.09
N SER A 125 30.61 -20.66 -23.27
CA SER A 125 30.85 -21.79 -24.18
C SER A 125 31.00 -21.38 -25.67
N PRO A 126 30.06 -20.61 -26.27
CA PRO A 126 30.18 -20.15 -27.65
C PRO A 126 31.29 -19.10 -27.83
N LEU A 127 31.56 -18.23 -26.84
CA LEU A 127 32.72 -17.34 -26.89
C LEU A 127 34.04 -18.11 -26.89
N ALA A 128 34.15 -19.16 -26.07
CA ALA A 128 35.32 -20.03 -26.09
C ALA A 128 35.48 -20.75 -27.44
N ALA A 129 34.38 -21.25 -28.02
CA ALA A 129 34.40 -21.86 -29.35
C ALA A 129 34.80 -20.88 -30.46
N LEU A 130 34.27 -19.65 -30.44
CA LEU A 130 34.63 -18.59 -31.38
C LEU A 130 36.10 -18.18 -31.24
N LYS A 131 36.60 -18.07 -30.01
CA LYS A 131 38.01 -17.77 -29.76
C LYS A 131 38.92 -18.89 -30.28
N LEU A 132 38.52 -20.14 -30.11
CA LEU A 132 39.26 -21.30 -30.61
C LEU A 132 39.29 -21.34 -32.14
N GLN A 133 38.18 -20.98 -32.81
CA GLN A 133 38.17 -20.81 -34.27
C GLN A 133 39.06 -19.65 -34.73
N ALA A 134 39.06 -18.52 -34.01
CA ALA A 134 39.94 -17.39 -34.31
C ALA A 134 41.43 -17.76 -34.15
N ASP A 135 41.78 -18.47 -33.08
CA ASP A 135 43.16 -18.95 -32.84
C ASP A 135 43.60 -19.94 -33.93
N LEU A 136 42.73 -20.85 -34.36
CA LEU A 136 43.01 -21.79 -35.45
C LEU A 136 43.22 -21.07 -36.79
N LEU A 137 42.38 -20.08 -37.12
CA LEU A 137 42.54 -19.26 -38.31
C LEU A 137 43.85 -18.45 -38.27
N GLN A 138 44.20 -17.89 -37.11
CA GLN A 138 45.46 -17.16 -36.93
C GLN A 138 46.68 -18.08 -37.11
N GLN A 139 46.64 -19.30 -36.57
CA GLN A 139 47.71 -20.29 -36.78
C GLN A 139 47.85 -20.70 -38.25
N GLN A 140 46.74 -20.89 -38.95
CA GLN A 140 46.77 -21.19 -40.39
C GLN A 140 47.34 -20.02 -41.20
N LEU A 141 46.94 -18.79 -40.90
CA LEU A 141 47.50 -17.60 -41.55
C LEU A 141 49.00 -17.45 -41.29
N LEU A 142 49.46 -17.71 -40.07
CA LEU A 142 50.89 -17.70 -39.74
C LEU A 142 51.66 -18.81 -40.50
N GLN A 143 51.11 -20.01 -40.62
CA GLN A 143 51.72 -21.08 -41.43
C GLN A 143 51.79 -20.70 -42.91
N LEU A 144 50.72 -20.14 -43.47
CA LEU A 144 50.68 -19.67 -44.86
C LEU A 144 51.74 -18.58 -45.11
N SER A 145 51.87 -17.63 -44.18
CA SER A 145 52.90 -16.58 -44.27
C SER A 145 54.33 -17.11 -44.13
N GLY A 146 54.55 -18.16 -43.31
CA GLY A 146 55.85 -18.83 -43.18
C GLY A 146 56.25 -19.58 -44.45
N ILE A 147 55.30 -20.27 -45.08
CA ILE A 147 55.51 -20.98 -46.36
C ILE A 147 55.80 -19.98 -47.50
N GLU A 148 55.13 -18.82 -47.50
CA GLU A 148 55.38 -17.75 -48.46
C GLU A 148 56.78 -17.10 -48.26
N ASN A 149 57.23 -16.97 -47.01
CA ASN A 149 58.56 -16.45 -46.70
C ASN A 149 59.69 -17.43 -47.05
N ASP A 150 59.50 -18.73 -46.81
CA ASP A 150 60.46 -19.78 -47.18
C ASP A 150 60.57 -19.94 -48.70
N SER A 151 59.47 -19.78 -49.43
CA SER A 151 59.51 -19.80 -50.89
C SER A 151 60.23 -18.57 -51.46
N GLN A 152 60.05 -17.38 -50.89
CA GLN A 152 60.85 -16.18 -51.24
C GLN A 152 62.36 -16.39 -50.99
N LEU A 153 62.74 -16.99 -49.85
CA LEU A 153 64.13 -17.36 -49.54
C LEU A 153 64.74 -18.32 -50.58
N PHE A 154 63.95 -19.26 -51.10
CA PHE A 154 64.37 -20.15 -52.19
C PHE A 154 64.51 -19.43 -53.55
N TYR A 155 63.68 -18.44 -53.85
CA TYR A 155 63.80 -17.66 -55.09
C TYR A 155 65.04 -16.76 -55.12
N HIS A 156 65.47 -16.23 -53.97
CA HIS A 156 66.67 -15.38 -53.91
C HIS A 156 67.99 -16.17 -53.92
N THR A 157 68.00 -17.40 -53.42
CA THR A 157 69.21 -18.24 -53.37
C THR A 157 69.55 -18.92 -54.70
N GLN A 158 68.58 -19.14 -55.59
CA GLN A 158 68.85 -19.75 -56.89
C GLN A 158 69.44 -18.78 -57.94
N LYS A 159 69.22 -17.47 -57.81
CA LYS A 159 69.69 -16.49 -58.82
C LYS A 159 71.21 -16.22 -58.74
N ASN A 160 71.89 -16.64 -57.68
CA ASN A 160 73.31 -16.34 -57.44
C ASN A 160 74.28 -17.49 -57.81
N GLN A 161 73.80 -18.55 -58.46
CA GLN A 161 74.60 -19.75 -58.77
C GLN A 161 74.75 -20.00 -60.29
N ARG A 162 74.49 -19.01 -61.16
CA ARG A 162 74.49 -19.19 -62.63
C ARG A 162 75.59 -18.45 -63.41
N TRP A 163 76.66 -18.00 -62.75
CA TRP A 163 77.83 -17.44 -63.44
C TRP A 163 79.12 -17.93 -62.79
N TYR A 164 79.62 -19.09 -63.24
CA TYR A 164 81.03 -19.43 -63.39
C TYR A 164 81.15 -20.62 -64.36
#